data_AF-A0A840N641-F1
#
_entry.id   AF-A0A840N641-F1
#
_cell.length_a   1.000
_cell.length_b   1.000
_cell.length_c   1.000
_cell.angle_alpha   90.00
_cell.angle_beta   90.00
_cell.angle_gamma   90.00
#
_symmetry.space_group_name_H-M   'P 1'
#
loop_
_entity.id
_entity.type
_entity.pdbx_description
1 polymer ?
#
loop_
_entity_poly.entity_id
_entity_poly.type
_entity_poly.pdbx_seq_one_letter_code
_entity_poly.pdbx_strand_id
1 'polypeptide(L)'
;MSEVPASARYKELIATATSAAERMREHEREKSARLAQEVAAASVRIEEAAEVRDEVVDEVEKRWKHAMQALWDERWMRVTPMPAPERRVAPGRAEDLIASVQSAYLMLRRSLEKSRWSPSLRRGKNPE
;
A
#
# COMPACT_ATOMS: atom_id res chain seq x y z
N MET A 1 -6.74 -38.31 -63.87
CA MET A 1 -6.59 -37.17 -62.94
C MET A 1 -5.19 -36.62 -63.13
N SER A 2 -5.03 -35.41 -63.67
CA SER A 2 -3.70 -34.85 -63.92
C SER A 2 -2.97 -34.63 -62.59
N GLU A 3 -1.78 -35.20 -62.46
CA GLU A 3 -0.97 -35.13 -61.25
C GLU A 3 -0.42 -33.71 -61.09
N VAL A 4 -0.70 -33.06 -59.96
CA VAL A 4 -0.22 -31.70 -59.71
C VAL A 4 1.31 -31.72 -59.68
N PRO A 5 2.00 -30.87 -60.46
CA PRO A 5 3.45 -30.83 -60.48
C PRO A 5 4.03 -30.61 -59.08
N ALA A 6 5.09 -31.32 -58.71
CA ALA A 6 5.74 -31.18 -57.41
C ALA A 6 6.14 -29.72 -57.08
N SER A 7 6.50 -28.94 -58.10
CA SER A 7 6.83 -27.51 -57.97
C SER A 7 5.63 -26.65 -57.57
N ALA A 8 4.41 -26.99 -58.00
CA ALA A 8 3.20 -26.28 -57.62
C ALA A 8 2.84 -26.56 -56.15
N ARG A 9 2.91 -27.83 -55.72
CA ARG A 9 2.71 -28.23 -54.31
C ARG A 9 3.73 -27.57 -53.37
N TYR A 10 5.00 -27.50 -53.79
CA TYR A 10 6.03 -26.82 -53.01
C TYR A 10 5.72 -25.33 -52.81
N LYS A 11 5.27 -24.63 -53.87
CA LYS A 11 4.87 -23.22 -53.78
C LYS A 11 3.68 -23.03 -52.83
N GLU A 12 2.68 -23.90 -52.88
CA GLU A 12 1.53 -23.85 -51.97
C GLU A 12 1.94 -24.03 -50.50
N LEU A 13 2.84 -24.98 -50.22
CA LEU A 13 3.38 -25.20 -48.88
C LEU A 13 4.14 -23.98 -48.36
N ILE A 14 5.03 -23.41 -49.19
CA ILE A 14 5.79 -22.22 -48.81
C ILE A 14 4.86 -21.02 -48.62
N ALA A 15 3.88 -20.82 -49.50
CA ALA A 15 2.90 -19.73 -49.34
C ALA A 15 2.11 -19.86 -48.03
N THR A 16 1.71 -21.09 -47.68
CA THR A 16 1.02 -21.37 -46.41
C THR A 16 1.91 -21.10 -45.20
N ALA A 17 3.16 -21.56 -45.25
CA ALA A 17 4.13 -21.35 -44.18
C ALA A 17 4.43 -19.86 -43.97
N THR A 18 4.65 -19.12 -45.06
CA THR A 18 4.89 -17.66 -45.01
C THR A 18 3.68 -16.93 -44.44
N SER A 19 2.46 -17.23 -44.90
CA SER A 19 1.24 -16.61 -44.37
C SER A 19 1.01 -16.93 -42.88
N ALA A 20 1.33 -18.14 -42.43
CA ALA A 20 1.26 -18.50 -41.02
C ALA A 20 2.30 -17.71 -40.19
N ALA A 21 3.53 -17.58 -40.69
CA ALA A 21 4.58 -16.81 -40.02
C ALA A 21 4.24 -15.32 -39.92
N GLU A 22 3.63 -14.74 -40.97
CA GLU A 22 3.17 -13.35 -40.97
C GLU A 22 2.08 -13.12 -39.93
N ARG A 23 1.06 -14.00 -39.89
CA ARG A 23 -0.01 -13.92 -38.88
C ARG A 23 0.51 -14.06 -37.45
N MET A 24 1.49 -14.94 -37.24
CA MET A 24 2.11 -15.12 -35.93
C MET A 24 2.86 -13.86 -35.49
N ARG A 25 3.65 -13.25 -36.40
CA ARG A 25 4.37 -12.00 -36.11
C ARG A 25 3.40 -10.86 -35.79
N GLU A 26 2.30 -10.76 -36.51
CA GLU A 26 1.30 -9.73 -36.23
C GLU A 26 0.66 -9.92 -34.86
N HIS A 27 0.27 -11.15 -34.53
CA HIS A 27 -0.26 -11.48 -33.22
C HIS A 27 0.74 -11.19 -32.08
N GLU A 28 2.02 -11.48 -32.29
CA GLU A 28 3.08 -11.18 -31.31
C GLU A 28 3.27 -9.67 -31.11
N ARG A 29 3.19 -8.87 -32.18
CA ARG A 29 3.23 -7.40 -32.09
C ARG A 29 2.04 -6.86 -31.33
N GLU A 30 0.83 -7.32 -31.65
CA GLU A 30 -0.38 -6.90 -30.93
C GLU A 30 -0.32 -7.27 -29.46
N LYS A 31 0.10 -8.50 -29.15
CA LYS A 31 0.20 -9.00 -27.78
C LYS A 31 1.28 -8.25 -26.99
N SER A 32 2.45 -8.00 -27.59
CA SER A 32 3.52 -7.26 -26.93
C SER A 32 3.10 -5.80 -26.66
N ALA A 33 2.43 -5.14 -27.61
CA ALA A 33 1.90 -3.80 -27.40
C ALA A 33 0.87 -3.76 -26.27
N ARG A 34 -0.05 -4.73 -26.21
CA ARG A 34 -1.04 -4.83 -25.13
C ARG A 34 -0.38 -5.08 -23.78
N LEU A 35 0.56 -6.02 -23.69
CA LEU A 35 1.28 -6.31 -22.46
C LEU A 35 2.10 -5.11 -21.98
N ALA A 36 2.73 -4.36 -22.89
CA ALA A 36 3.45 -3.15 -22.54
C ALA A 36 2.52 -2.09 -21.92
N GLN A 37 1.31 -1.94 -22.45
CA GLN A 37 0.29 -1.05 -21.88
C GLN A 37 -0.18 -1.53 -20.50
N GLU A 38 -0.44 -2.83 -20.34
CA GLU A 38 -0.86 -3.42 -19.07
C GLU A 38 0.23 -3.26 -17.98
N VAL A 39 1.49 -3.46 -18.34
CA VAL A 39 2.64 -3.26 -17.43
C VAL A 39 2.77 -1.79 -17.06
N ALA A 40 2.70 -0.87 -18.03
CA ALA A 40 2.75 0.56 -17.74
C ALA A 40 1.63 0.99 -16.78
N ALA A 41 0.39 0.54 -17.02
CA ALA A 41 -0.75 0.83 -16.15
C ALA A 41 -0.62 0.17 -14.76
N ALA A 42 0.01 -1.01 -14.67
CA ALA A 42 0.31 -1.63 -13.38
C ALA A 42 1.38 -0.86 -12.61
N SER A 43 2.44 -0.40 -13.28
CA SER A 43 3.50 0.41 -12.65
C SER A 43 2.96 1.71 -12.09
N VAL A 44 2.07 2.41 -12.81
CA VAL A 44 1.42 3.63 -12.28
C VAL A 44 0.64 3.33 -11.00
N ARG A 45 -0.16 2.26 -10.98
CA ARG A 45 -0.91 1.86 -9.77
C ARG A 45 -0.02 1.48 -8.59
N ILE A 46 1.16 0.89 -8.86
CA ILE A 46 2.14 0.57 -7.82
C ILE A 46 2.73 1.86 -7.24
N GLU A 47 3.06 2.84 -8.09
CA GLU A 47 3.58 4.13 -7.66
C GLU A 47 2.55 4.89 -6.82
N GLU A 48 1.30 5.00 -7.30
CA GLU A 48 0.20 5.62 -6.55
C GLU A 48 0.00 4.94 -5.18
N ALA A 49 0.06 3.61 -5.13
CA ALA A 49 -0.05 2.87 -3.88
C ALA A 49 1.16 3.09 -2.95
N ALA A 50 2.35 3.31 -3.50
CA ALA A 50 3.55 3.63 -2.72
C ALA A 50 3.48 5.04 -2.14
N GLU A 51 3.02 6.02 -2.91
CA GLU A 51 2.79 7.39 -2.44
C GLU A 51 1.79 7.41 -1.28
N VAL A 52 0.63 6.76 -1.44
CA VAL A 52 -0.39 6.68 -0.38
C VAL A 52 0.17 5.98 0.88
N ARG A 53 0.96 4.90 0.71
CA ARG A 53 1.61 4.24 1.84
C ARG A 53 2.53 5.20 2.58
N ASP A 54 3.37 5.94 1.86
CA ASP A 54 4.36 6.82 2.46
C ASP A 54 3.69 7.99 3.19
N GLU A 55 2.62 8.56 2.61
CA GLU A 55 1.79 9.56 3.29
C GLU A 55 1.19 9.04 4.61
N VAL A 56 0.65 7.81 4.61
CA VAL A 56 0.07 7.20 5.81
C VAL A 56 1.14 6.96 6.88
N VAL A 57 2.30 6.44 6.50
CA VAL A 57 3.42 6.22 7.43
C VAL A 57 3.86 7.54 8.07
N ASP A 58 4.02 8.59 7.27
CA ASP A 58 4.36 9.93 7.73
C ASP A 58 3.33 10.48 8.72
N GLU A 59 2.03 10.29 8.43
CA GLU A 59 0.95 10.78 9.29
C GLU A 59 0.89 10.03 10.63
N VAL A 60 1.15 8.73 10.63
CA VAL A 60 1.25 7.91 11.85
C VAL A 60 2.46 8.35 12.68
N GLU A 61 3.61 8.57 12.04
CA GLU A 61 4.82 9.01 12.74
C GLU A 61 4.65 10.40 13.37
N LYS A 62 4.03 11.35 12.66
CA LYS A 62 3.70 12.67 13.19
C LYS A 62 2.81 12.57 14.43
N ARG A 63 1.75 11.74 14.38
CA ARG A 63 0.87 11.51 15.55
C ARG A 63 1.60 10.86 16.72
N TRP A 64 2.47 9.89 16.46
CA TRP A 64 3.30 9.28 17.49
C TRP A 64 4.20 10.32 18.17
N LYS A 65 4.91 11.15 17.40
CA LYS A 65 5.74 12.24 17.92
C LYS A 65 4.92 13.20 18.79
N HIS A 66 3.73 13.61 18.34
CA HIS A 66 2.85 14.48 19.12
C HIS A 66 2.36 13.82 20.41
N ALA A 67 1.98 12.54 20.37
CA ALA A 67 1.59 11.78 21.55
C ALA A 67 2.72 11.72 22.58
N MET A 68 3.95 11.43 22.14
CA MET A 68 5.13 11.39 23.00
C MET A 68 5.48 12.75 23.58
N GLN A 69 5.36 13.83 22.80
CA GLN A 69 5.53 15.20 23.29
C GLN A 69 4.49 15.56 24.36
N ALA A 70 3.23 15.18 24.15
CA ALA A 70 2.16 15.43 25.12
C ALA A 70 2.37 14.69 26.46
N LEU A 71 3.07 13.57 26.42
CA LEU A 71 3.38 12.73 27.58
C LEU A 71 4.78 13.01 28.17
N TRP A 72 5.53 13.97 27.63
CA TRP A 72 6.92 14.23 27.99
C TRP A 72 7.12 14.65 29.45
N ASP A 73 6.15 15.38 30.03
CA ASP A 73 6.22 15.87 31.42
C ASP A 73 5.84 14.81 32.47
N GLU A 74 5.45 13.60 32.03
CA GLU A 74 4.98 12.54 32.91
C GLU A 74 6.15 11.72 33.49
N ARG A 75 6.32 11.78 34.82
CA ARG A 75 7.43 11.15 35.58
C ARG A 75 7.61 9.63 35.39
N TRP A 76 6.61 8.94 34.86
CA TRP A 76 6.60 7.48 34.69
C TRP A 76 6.91 7.05 33.25
N MET A 77 7.06 7.98 32.31
CA MET A 77 7.24 7.64 30.91
C MET A 77 8.71 7.59 30.50
N ARG A 78 9.10 6.54 29.77
CA ARG A 78 10.34 6.50 29.01
C ARG A 78 10.02 6.73 27.54
N VAL A 79 10.73 7.67 26.92
CA VAL A 79 10.53 7.99 25.51
C VAL A 79 11.04 6.81 24.68
N THR A 80 10.14 6.15 23.97
CA THR A 80 10.49 5.07 23.04
C THR A 80 10.35 5.54 21.60
N PRO A 81 11.21 5.04 20.68
CA PRO A 81 11.02 5.28 19.26
C PRO A 81 9.69 4.69 18.80
N MET A 82 9.23 5.11 17.61
CA MET A 82 8.01 4.57 17.01
C MET A 82 8.10 3.04 16.93
N PRO A 83 7.08 2.29 17.38
CA PRO A 83 7.10 0.84 17.31
C PRO A 83 7.15 0.38 15.85
N ALA A 84 7.90 -0.70 15.61
CA ALA A 84 7.96 -1.31 14.29
C ALA A 84 6.58 -1.86 13.88
N PRO A 85 6.22 -1.80 12.58
CA PRO A 85 4.95 -2.32 12.10
C PRO A 85 4.82 -3.82 12.37
N GLU A 86 3.69 -4.22 12.93
CA GLU A 86 3.43 -5.60 13.31
C GLU A 86 2.94 -6.42 12.10
N ARG A 87 3.76 -7.39 11.66
CA ARG A 87 3.49 -8.21 10.45
C ARG A 87 2.40 -9.27 10.64
N ARG A 88 1.94 -9.51 11.87
CA ARG A 88 0.95 -10.54 12.20
C ARG A 88 -0.50 -10.04 12.16
N VAL A 89 -0.68 -8.73 12.01
CA VAL A 89 -2.01 -8.12 11.93
C VAL A 89 -2.66 -8.50 10.60
N ALA A 90 -3.91 -8.96 10.67
CA ALA A 90 -4.68 -9.27 9.48
C ALA A 90 -4.80 -8.03 8.60
N PRO A 91 -4.63 -8.14 7.26
CA PRO A 91 -4.82 -7.00 6.37
C PRO A 91 -6.26 -6.49 6.50
N GLY A 92 -6.39 -5.23 6.90
CA GLY A 92 -7.65 -4.50 6.96
C GLY A 92 -7.75 -3.48 5.81
N ARG A 93 -8.92 -2.86 5.68
CA ARG A 93 -9.06 -1.68 4.82
C ARG A 93 -8.22 -0.53 5.39
N ALA A 94 -7.52 0.19 4.52
CA ALA A 94 -6.63 1.26 4.94
C ALA A 94 -7.40 2.35 5.70
N GLU A 95 -8.61 2.68 5.25
CA GLU A 95 -9.46 3.70 5.85
C GLU A 95 -9.83 3.35 7.31
N ASP A 96 -10.16 2.09 7.55
CA ASP A 96 -10.53 1.59 8.89
C ASP A 96 -9.34 1.65 9.85
N LEU A 97 -8.14 1.32 9.36
CA LEU A 97 -6.90 1.37 10.14
C LEU A 97 -6.48 2.81 10.46
N ILE A 98 -6.56 3.72 9.48
CA ILE A 98 -6.28 5.15 9.68
C ILE A 98 -7.26 5.75 10.70
N ALA A 99 -8.56 5.45 10.56
CA ALA A 99 -9.59 5.90 11.49
C ALA A 99 -9.35 5.38 12.92
N SER A 100 -8.91 4.13 13.05
CA SER A 100 -8.53 3.52 14.34
C SER A 100 -7.37 4.28 15.00
N VAL A 101 -6.29 4.58 14.26
CA VAL A 101 -5.14 5.35 14.77
C VAL A 101 -5.58 6.74 15.22
N GLN A 102 -6.39 7.43 14.42
CA GLN A 102 -6.91 8.75 14.76
C GLN A 102 -7.79 8.72 16.02
N SER A 103 -8.68 7.73 16.13
CA SER A 103 -9.52 7.54 17.30
C SER A 103 -8.69 7.32 18.57
N ALA A 104 -7.68 6.45 18.49
CA ALA A 104 -6.76 6.18 19.61
C ALA A 104 -6.00 7.44 20.04
N TYR A 105 -5.51 8.24 19.09
CA TYR A 105 -4.84 9.51 19.37
C TYR A 105 -5.77 10.52 20.06
N LEU A 106 -7.01 10.67 19.58
CA LEU A 106 -7.99 11.57 20.20
C LEU A 106 -8.39 11.10 21.61
N MET A 107 -8.52 9.79 21.83
CA MET A 107 -8.75 9.22 23.16
C MET A 107 -7.62 9.56 24.13
N LEU A 108 -6.36 9.40 23.69
CA LEU A 108 -5.19 9.79 24.47
C LEU A 108 -5.26 11.27 24.84
N ARG A 109 -5.45 12.15 23.86
CA ARG A 109 -5.50 13.60 24.11
C ARG A 109 -6.60 13.97 25.11
N ARG A 110 -7.79 13.39 24.96
CA ARG A 110 -8.91 13.60 25.90
C ARG A 110 -8.59 13.11 27.31
N SER A 111 -7.84 12.02 27.45
CA SER A 111 -7.43 11.51 28.77
C SER A 111 -6.45 12.45 29.47
N LEU A 112 -5.52 13.06 28.72
CA LEU A 112 -4.56 14.03 29.25
C LEU A 112 -5.24 15.32 29.67
N GLU A 113 -6.20 15.82 28.90
CA GLU A 113 -7.01 16.98 29.28
C GLU A 113 -7.76 16.74 30.61
N LYS A 114 -8.36 15.56 30.81
CA LYS A 114 -9.04 15.18 32.07
C LYS A 114 -8.08 15.09 33.26
N SER A 115 -6.86 14.58 33.05
CA SER A 115 -5.85 14.46 34.11
C SER A 115 -5.35 15.84 34.55
N ARG A 116 -5.05 16.72 33.59
CA ARG A 116 -4.61 18.12 33.85
C ARG A 116 -5.68 18.97 34.56
N TRP A 117 -6.96 18.64 34.38
CA TRP A 117 -8.09 19.24 35.09
C TRP A 117 -8.58 18.46 36.32
N SER A 118 -7.80 17.51 36.82
CA SER A 118 -7.99 16.95 38.17
C SER A 118 -6.98 17.56 39.15
N PRO A 119 -7.03 18.87 39.46
CA PRO A 119 -6.25 19.41 40.55
C PRO A 119 -6.79 18.84 41.87
N SER A 120 -5.97 18.07 42.56
CA SER A 120 -6.12 17.78 43.99
C SER A 120 -7.43 17.12 44.46
N LEU A 121 -7.65 15.85 44.11
CA LEU A 121 -8.44 14.93 44.96
C LEU A 121 -7.56 14.12 45.93
N ARG A 122 -6.34 14.59 46.21
CA ARG A 122 -5.50 14.09 47.30
C ARG A 122 -4.80 15.24 48.04
N ARG A 123 -5.57 16.12 48.65
CA ARG A 123 -5.16 16.73 49.92
C ARG A 123 -6.16 16.25 50.96
N GLY A 124 -6.05 14.96 51.28
CA GLY A 124 -6.75 14.37 52.41
C GLY A 124 -6.38 15.15 53.66
N LYS A 125 -7.41 15.62 54.36
CA LYS A 125 -7.34 16.19 55.70
C LYS A 125 -6.49 15.26 56.58
N ASN A 126 -5.43 15.77 57.20
CA ASN A 126 -4.97 15.21 58.46
C ASN A 126 -5.85 15.85 59.56
N PRO A 127 -6.65 15.07 60.30
CA PRO A 127 -7.02 15.45 61.64
C PRO A 127 -5.92 15.00 62.61
N GLU A 128 -5.82 15.76 63.71
CA GLU A 128 -4.93 15.64 64.88
C GLU A 128 -3.59 16.40 64.80
#